data_AF-A0A8J7M859-F1
#
_entry.id   AF-A0A8J7M859-F1
#
_cell.length_a   1.000
_cell.length_b   1.000
_cell.length_c   1.000
_cell.angle_alpha   90.00
_cell.angle_beta   90.00
_cell.angle_gamma   90.00
#
_symmetry.space_group_name_H-M   'P 1'
#
loop_
_entity.id
_entity.type
_entity.pdbx_description
1 polymer ?
#
loop_
_entity_poly.entity_id
_entity_poly.type
_entity_poly.pdbx_seq_one_letter_code
_entity_poly.pdbx_strand_id
1 'polypeptide(L)' 'MAITTNNQTTLPLGAITLYRAVSVASDIISRAQAWRDARRTARILNGLSSRQLEDIGLTRADIETLISKGRV' A
#
# COMPACT_ATOMS: atom_id res chain seq x y z
N MET A 1 29.56 46.22 -12.13
CA MET A 1 28.41 45.76 -12.94
C MET A 1 27.98 44.43 -12.36
N ALA A 2 26.84 44.39 -11.68
CA ALA A 2 26.35 43.21 -10.97
C ALA A 2 25.46 42.38 -11.89
N ILE A 3 25.58 41.06 -11.82
CA ILE A 3 24.46 40.12 -11.99
C ILE A 3 24.86 38.76 -11.40
N THR A 4 24.58 38.58 -10.12
CA THR A 4 24.42 37.25 -9.53
C THR A 4 22.98 36.83 -9.80
N THR A 5 22.75 36.07 -10.87
CA THR A 5 21.42 35.49 -11.15
C THR A 5 21.21 34.29 -10.24
N ASN A 6 20.60 34.53 -9.08
CA ASN A 6 20.17 33.49 -8.15
C ASN A 6 18.79 32.95 -8.61
N ASN A 7 18.80 31.84 -9.35
CA ASN A 7 17.60 31.12 -9.74
C ASN A 7 17.20 30.12 -8.65
N GLN A 8 16.74 30.63 -7.51
CA GLN A 8 15.95 29.79 -6.61
C GLN A 8 14.62 29.56 -7.33
N THR A 9 14.45 28.38 -7.91
CA THR A 9 13.12 27.83 -8.17
C THR A 9 12.44 27.66 -6.81
N THR A 10 11.95 28.77 -6.25
CA THR A 10 10.95 28.76 -5.19
C THR A 10 9.77 28.01 -5.77
N LEU A 11 9.70 26.71 -5.48
CA LEU A 11 8.52 25.92 -5.73
C LEU A 11 7.37 26.73 -5.14
N PRO A 12 6.40 27.18 -5.96
CA PRO A 12 5.31 27.99 -5.46
C PRO A 12 4.68 27.22 -4.30
N LEU A 13 4.33 27.92 -3.22
CA LEU A 13 3.91 27.32 -1.96
C LEU A 13 2.78 26.28 -2.14
N GLY A 14 1.99 26.41 -3.22
CA GLY A 14 0.96 25.44 -3.63
C GLY A 14 1.45 24.12 -4.24
N ALA A 15 2.65 24.06 -4.83
CA ALA A 15 3.21 22.84 -5.43
C ALA A 15 3.51 21.77 -4.37
N ILE A 16 3.99 22.18 -3.19
CA ILE A 16 4.24 21.28 -2.06
C ILE A 16 2.91 20.74 -1.52
N THR A 17 1.88 21.60 -1.43
CA THR A 17 0.54 21.20 -0.98
C THR A 17 -0.09 20.18 -1.93
N LEU A 18 0.01 20.41 -3.24
CA LEU A 18 -0.49 19.47 -4.24
C LEU A 18 0.27 18.15 -4.20
N TYR A 19 1.60 18.19 -4.12
CA TYR A 19 2.43 17.00 -4.00
C TYR A 19 2.03 16.15 -2.78
N ARG A 20 1.85 16.78 -1.61
CA ARG A 20 1.41 16.09 -0.38
C ARG A 20 0.01 15.51 -0.52
N ALA A 21 -0.91 16.24 -1.16
CA ALA A 21 -2.26 15.75 -1.38
C ALA A 21 -2.26 14.50 -2.27
N VAL A 22 -1.50 14.54 -3.36
CA VAL A 22 -1.34 13.38 -4.26
C VAL A 22 -0.65 12.22 -3.56
N SER A 23 0.43 12.46 -2.81
CA SER A 23 1.15 11.40 -2.11
C SER A 23 0.26 10.69 -1.08
N VAL A 24 -0.50 11.44 -0.29
CA VAL A 24 -1.46 10.88 0.67
C VAL A 24 -2.55 10.09 -0.03
N ALA A 25 -3.09 10.61 -1.14
CA ALA A 25 -4.09 9.90 -1.92
C ALA A 25 -3.55 8.58 -2.51
N SER A 26 -2.33 8.61 -3.06
CA SER A 26 -1.64 7.42 -3.56
C SER A 26 -1.44 6.39 -2.46
N ASP A 27 -0.97 6.79 -1.27
CA ASP A 27 -0.77 5.89 -0.14
C ASP A 27 -2.08 5.22 0.30
N ILE A 28 -3.18 5.98 0.37
CA ILE A 28 -4.51 5.45 0.72
C ILE A 28 -4.95 4.41 -0.31
N ILE A 29 -4.80 4.71 -1.61
CA ILE A 29 -5.17 3.80 -2.69
C ILE A 29 -4.33 2.52 -2.62
N SER A 30 -3.01 2.64 -2.45
CA SER A 30 -2.11 1.49 -2.34
C SER A 30 -2.45 0.60 -1.15
N ARG A 31 -2.77 1.18 0.02
CA ARG A 31 -3.23 0.42 1.20
C ARG A 31 -4.55 -0.29 0.95
N ALA A 32 -5.52 0.39 0.30
CA ALA A 32 -6.80 -0.22 -0.05
C ALA A 32 -6.65 -1.37 -1.04
N GLN A 33 -5.74 -1.26 -2.01
CA GLN A 33 -5.41 -2.34 -2.93
C GLN A 33 -4.77 -3.53 -2.21
N ALA A 34 -3.77 -3.29 -1.37
CA ALA A 34 -3.11 -4.34 -0.58
C ALA A 34 -4.09 -5.10 0.31
N TRP A 35 -5.02 -4.40 0.95
CA TRP A 35 -6.10 -4.99 1.73
C TRP A 35 -7.03 -5.87 0.90
N ARG A 36 -7.42 -5.38 -0.29
CA ARG A 36 -8.30 -6.09 -1.20
C ARG A 36 -7.65 -7.38 -1.68
N ASP A 37 -6.37 -7.31 -2.03
CA ASP A 37 -5.60 -8.46 -2.51
C ASP A 37 -5.40 -9.49 -1.39
N ALA A 38 -5.05 -9.05 -0.19
CA ALA A 38 -4.97 -9.93 0.98
C ALA A 38 -6.28 -10.68 1.23
N ARG A 39 -7.43 -9.99 1.16
CA ARG A 39 -8.74 -10.63 1.29
C ARG A 39 -9.08 -11.58 0.15
N ARG A 40 -8.71 -11.23 -1.08
CA ARG A 40 -8.93 -12.10 -2.25
C ARG A 40 -8.14 -13.39 -2.10
N THR A 41 -6.86 -13.30 -1.75
CA THR A 41 -5.99 -14.44 -1.47
C THR A 41 -6.56 -15.28 -0.33
N ALA A 42 -6.97 -14.64 0.78
CA ALA A 42 -7.54 -15.35 1.91
C ALA A 42 -8.85 -16.09 1.57
N ARG A 43 -9.70 -15.56 0.67
CA ARG A 43 -10.89 -16.28 0.19
C ARG A 43 -10.53 -17.52 -0.61
N ILE A 44 -9.53 -17.42 -1.49
CA ILE A 44 -9.05 -18.56 -2.28
C ILE A 44 -8.49 -19.64 -1.35
N LEU A 45 -7.64 -19.26 -0.40
CA LEU A 45 -7.05 -20.19 0.58
C LEU A 45 -8.10 -20.81 1.50
N ASN A 46 -9.14 -20.05 1.89
CA ASN A 46 -10.23 -20.60 2.70
C ASN A 46 -11.07 -21.64 1.97
N GLY A 47 -11.12 -21.59 0.63
CA GLY A 47 -11.77 -22.60 -0.19
C GLY A 47 -11.02 -23.94 -0.26
N LEU A 48 -9.76 -23.99 0.19
CA LEU A 48 -8.98 -25.22 0.24
C LEU A 48 -9.27 -26.04 1.51
N SER A 49 -9.18 -27.35 1.37
CA SER A 49 -9.27 -28.29 2.49
C SER A 49 -8.06 -28.21 3.41
N SER A 50 -8.20 -28.64 4.67
CA SER A 50 -7.10 -28.58 5.64
C SER A 50 -5.85 -29.36 5.21
N ARG A 51 -6.01 -30.49 4.50
CA ARG A 51 -4.87 -31.25 3.94
C ARG A 51 -4.17 -30.49 2.82
N GLN A 52 -4.93 -29.84 1.93
CA GLN A 52 -4.33 -29.03 0.86
C GLN A 52 -3.60 -27.81 1.39
N LEU A 53 -4.06 -27.23 2.50
CA LEU A 53 -3.34 -26.18 3.20
C LEU A 53 -2.05 -26.72 3.85
N GLU A 54 -2.10 -27.92 4.43
CA GLU A 54 -0.94 -28.60 5.01
C GLU A 54 0.12 -28.96 3.95
N ASP A 55 -0.31 -29.40 2.75
CA ASP A 55 0.58 -29.70 1.62
C ASP A 55 1.41 -28.49 1.16
N ILE A 56 0.86 -27.28 1.30
CA ILE A 56 1.55 -26.01 1.00
C ILE A 56 2.14 -25.36 2.26
N GLY A 57 2.10 -26.04 3.41
CA GLY A 57 2.68 -25.58 4.68
C GLY A 57 1.98 -24.39 5.31
N LEU A 58 0.68 -24.19 5.06
CA LEU A 58 -0.11 -23.09 5.60
C LEU A 58 -1.11 -23.58 6.66
N THR A 59 -1.33 -22.75 7.68
CA THR A 59 -2.38 -22.96 8.69
C THR A 59 -3.50 -21.92 8.56
N ARG A 60 -4.65 -22.18 9.19
CA ARG A 60 -5.77 -21.20 9.22
C ARG A 60 -5.37 -19.90 9.92
N ALA A 61 -4.45 -19.96 10.89
CA ALA A 61 -3.91 -18.78 11.59
C ALA A 61 -3.05 -17.89 10.67
N ASP A 62 -2.30 -18.50 9.74
CA ASP A 62 -1.51 -17.75 8.75
C ASP A 62 -2.42 -16.97 7.79
N ILE A 63 -3.54 -17.57 7.39
CA ILE A 63 -4.56 -16.90 6.57
C ILE A 63 -5.17 -15.70 7.30
N GLU A 64 -5.44 -15.83 8.60
CA GLU A 64 -5.93 -14.72 9.44
C GLU A 64 -4.89 -13.60 9.55
N THR A 65 -3.62 -13.96 9.68
CA THR A 65 -2.48 -13.01 9.72
C THR A 65 -2.34 -12.25 8.40
N LEU A 66 -2.59 -12.89 7.24
CA LEU A 66 -2.60 -12.20 5.94
C LEU A 66 -3.69 -11.12 5.87
N ILE A 67 -4.88 -11.40 6.41
CA ILE A 67 -5.98 -10.44 6.44
C ILE A 67 -5.66 -9.26 7.37
N SER A 68 -5.04 -9.52 8.53
CA SER A 68 -4.68 -8.48 9.49
C SER A 68 -3.57 -7.57 8.95
N LYS A 69 -2.57 -8.12 8.26
CA LYS A 69 -1.49 -7.37 7.59
C LYS A 69 -1.98 -6.40 6.52
N GLY A 70 -3.05 -6.74 5.81
CA GLY A 70 -3.62 -5.84 4.80
C GLY A 70 -4.34 -4.61 5.39
N ARG A 71 -4.58 -4.57 6.71
CA ARG A 71 -5.45 -3.56 7.35
C ARG A 71 -4.70 -2.35 7.93
N VAL A 72 -3.38 -2.26 7.73
CA VAL A 72 -2.50 -1.23 8.31
C VAL A 72 -2.47 0.05 7.51
#